data_AF-A0A919IB91-F1
#
_entry.id   AF-A0A919IB91-F1
#
_cell.length_a   1.000
_cell.length_b   1.000
_cell.length_c   1.000
_cell.angle_alpha   90.00
_cell.angle_beta   90.00
_cell.angle_gamma   90.00
#
_symmetry.space_group_name_H-M   'P 1'
#
loop_
_entity.id
_entity.type
_entity.pdbx_description
1 polymer ?
#
loop_
_entity_poly.entity_id
_entity_poly.type
_entity_poly.pdbx_seq_one_letter_code
_entity_poly.pdbx_strand_id
1 'polypeptide(L)'
;MSGTGIEAAQISVALLLFAVLALGGMAIVAGRRSAAPAAPEPAPEVVELESGAGEVWAAAQRAVQAADAARERATEANDVRDEAEEHYQQARWDAWTGPKDESRTLVERAALEAYRRGDLSVDQLNRIWQHTRPDESEVERMDREIAEAKRRYEESLLEAVAERRNAHVAEVAAEVLAEEARIAEEEAAVARLEAEAAEGLSGLLQGPGDDPRP
;
A
#
# COMPACT_ATOMS: atom_id res chain seq x y z
N MET A 1 -7.19 -3.70 25.34
CA MET A 1 -6.19 -3.74 24.25
C MET A 1 -6.32 -2.44 23.48
N SER A 2 -5.53 -1.45 23.87
CA SER A 2 -5.61 -0.06 23.43
C SER A 2 -4.20 0.33 23.04
N GLY A 3 -3.86 0.20 21.75
CA GLY A 3 -2.48 0.33 21.30
C GLY A 3 -2.23 0.69 19.84
N THR A 4 -3.21 0.60 18.93
CA THR A 4 -2.93 0.80 17.49
C THR A 4 -3.25 2.19 16.94
N GLY A 5 -4.17 2.94 17.59
CA GLY A 5 -4.54 4.28 17.12
C GLY A 5 -3.50 5.38 17.39
N ILE A 6 -2.64 5.18 18.40
CA ILE A 6 -1.61 6.16 18.78
C ILE A 6 -0.40 6.05 17.85
N GLU A 7 -0.08 4.85 17.37
CA GLU A 7 1.06 4.61 16.48
C GLU A 7 0.81 5.16 15.06
N ALA A 8 -0.40 4.97 14.52
CA ALA A 8 -0.79 5.55 13.22
C ALA A 8 -0.81 7.10 13.23
N ALA A 9 -1.24 7.69 14.34
CA ALA A 9 -1.21 9.14 14.54
C ALA A 9 0.24 9.66 14.66
N GLN A 10 1.13 8.91 15.32
CA GLN A 10 2.55 9.26 15.44
C GLN A 10 3.27 9.23 14.09
N ILE A 11 2.99 8.26 13.22
CA ILE A 11 3.58 8.17 11.88
C ILE A 11 3.13 9.34 11.00
N SER A 12 1.85 9.71 11.09
CA SER A 12 1.29 10.84 10.33
C SER A 12 1.88 12.18 10.77
N VAL A 13 2.07 12.38 12.07
CA VAL A 13 2.73 13.59 12.63
C VAL A 13 4.22 13.62 12.27
N ALA A 14 4.90 12.47 12.24
CA ALA A 14 6.30 12.38 11.83
C ALA A 14 6.49 12.75 10.35
N LEU A 15 5.60 12.29 9.46
CA LEU A 15 5.62 12.65 8.04
C LEU A 15 5.33 14.14 7.81
N LEU A 16 4.38 14.71 8.55
CA LEU A 16 4.07 16.15 8.50
C LEU A 16 5.24 17.00 9.01
N LEU A 17 5.89 16.58 10.10
CA LEU A 17 7.09 17.24 10.61
C LEU A 17 8.26 17.15 9.64
N PHE A 18 8.42 16.02 8.95
CA PHE A 18 9.45 15.84 7.93
C PHE A 18 9.21 16.74 6.71
N ALA A 19 7.96 16.87 6.27
CA ALA A 19 7.58 17.79 5.21
C ALA A 19 7.83 19.26 5.59
N VAL A 20 7.54 19.65 6.83
CA VAL A 20 7.80 21.01 7.34
C VAL A 20 9.31 21.26 7.51
N LEU A 21 10.10 20.26 7.94
CA LEU A 21 11.56 20.37 8.05
C LEU A 21 12.25 20.46 6.68
N ALA A 22 11.76 19.72 5.70
CA ALA A 22 12.23 19.80 4.32
C ALA A 22 11.97 21.20 3.73
N LEU A 23 10.82 21.80 4.04
CA LEU A 23 10.48 23.16 3.60
C LEU A 23 11.16 24.27 4.43
N GLY A 24 11.47 24.02 5.70
CA GLY A 24 12.12 25.00 6.61
C GLY A 24 13.66 25.02 6.56
N GLY A 25 14.29 24.02 5.96
CA GLY A 25 15.75 23.88 5.89
C GLY A 25 16.47 24.82 4.91
N MET A 26 15.74 25.48 4.01
CA MET A 26 16.31 26.32 2.94
C MET A 26 16.99 27.62 3.42
N ALA A 27 16.83 28.05 4.67
CA ALA A 27 17.31 29.38 5.08
C ALA A 27 18.77 29.45 5.60
N ILE A 28 19.47 28.32 5.83
CA ILE A 28 20.69 28.34 6.69
C ILE A 28 22.00 28.02 5.93
N VAL A 29 21.97 27.48 4.71
CA VAL A 29 23.19 26.91 4.06
C VAL A 29 23.91 27.87 3.08
N ALA A 30 23.41 29.10 2.87
CA ALA A 30 24.03 30.07 1.95
C ALA A 30 25.35 30.74 2.44
N GLY A 31 25.92 30.33 3.58
CA GLY A 31 26.90 31.14 4.29
C GLY A 31 28.40 30.93 4.00
N ARG A 32 28.85 29.82 3.38
CA ARG A 32 30.30 29.53 3.35
C ARG A 32 30.78 28.68 2.17
N ARG A 33 31.41 29.30 1.17
CA ARG A 33 32.80 29.01 0.76
C ARG A 33 33.30 29.90 -0.40
N SER A 34 34.54 30.35 -0.24
CA SER A 34 35.31 31.20 -1.18
C SER A 34 36.04 30.43 -2.28
N ALA A 35 35.98 31.00 -3.48
CA ALA A 35 37.01 31.30 -4.50
C ALA A 35 38.00 30.21 -5.01
N ALA A 36 37.80 29.84 -6.28
CA ALA A 36 38.77 29.32 -7.25
C ALA A 36 38.45 29.95 -8.65
N PRO A 37 39.38 29.98 -9.64
CA PRO A 37 39.31 30.92 -10.77
C PRO A 37 38.20 30.56 -11.79
N ALA A 38 37.51 31.60 -12.24
CA ALA A 38 36.23 31.56 -12.95
C ALA A 38 36.33 31.06 -14.39
N ALA A 39 35.74 29.88 -14.64
CA ALA A 39 34.97 29.67 -15.87
C ALA A 39 33.78 30.66 -15.87
N PRO A 40 33.16 31.00 -17.01
CA PRO A 40 31.89 31.72 -16.96
C PRO A 40 30.95 30.95 -16.03
N GLU A 41 30.70 31.51 -14.85
CA GLU A 41 29.81 30.89 -13.87
C GLU A 41 28.41 31.03 -14.46
N PRO A 42 27.67 29.92 -14.62
CA PRO A 42 26.27 30.01 -14.99
C PRO A 42 25.57 30.96 -14.02
N ALA A 43 24.65 31.76 -14.54
CA ALA A 43 23.88 32.69 -13.72
C ALA A 43 23.33 31.94 -12.49
N PRO A 44 23.43 32.50 -11.28
CA PRO A 44 23.09 31.79 -10.03
C PRO A 44 21.65 31.24 -10.06
N GLU A 45 20.74 31.90 -10.76
CA GLU A 45 19.35 31.48 -10.99
C GLU A 45 19.25 30.15 -11.76
N VAL A 46 20.13 29.89 -12.73
CA VAL A 46 20.15 28.62 -13.50
C VAL A 46 20.63 27.46 -12.62
N VAL A 47 21.62 27.71 -11.76
CA VAL A 47 22.15 26.69 -10.82
C VAL A 47 21.11 26.30 -9.77
N GLU A 48 20.34 27.27 -9.27
CA GLU A 48 19.25 27.03 -8.33
C GLU A 48 18.13 26.18 -8.97
N LEU A 49 17.77 26.46 -10.23
CA LEU A 49 16.77 25.69 -10.97
C LEU A 49 17.23 24.26 -11.28
N GLU A 50 18.49 24.07 -11.71
CA GLU A 50 19.03 22.72 -11.96
C GLU A 50 19.12 21.90 -10.66
N SER A 51 19.52 22.51 -9.54
CA SER A 51 19.51 21.86 -8.23
C SER A 51 18.09 21.49 -7.79
N GLY A 52 17.13 22.42 -7.96
CA GLY A 52 15.71 22.19 -7.67
C GLY A 52 15.13 21.03 -8.47
N ALA A 53 15.40 20.97 -9.79
CA ALA A 53 14.98 19.86 -10.64
C ALA A 53 15.54 18.52 -10.16
N GLY A 54 16.82 18.47 -9.78
CA GLY A 54 17.45 17.27 -9.22
C GLY A 54 16.80 16.79 -7.91
N GLU A 55 16.39 17.72 -7.04
CA GLU A 55 15.70 17.39 -5.79
C GLU A 55 14.28 16.85 -6.03
N VAL A 56 13.52 17.47 -6.94
CA VAL A 56 12.18 17.00 -7.32
C VAL A 56 12.25 15.64 -7.99
N TRP A 57 13.23 15.39 -8.86
CA TRP A 57 13.45 14.08 -9.46
C TRP A 57 13.78 13.01 -8.41
N ALA A 58 14.64 13.32 -7.43
CA ALA A 58 14.93 12.41 -6.33
C ALA A 58 13.70 12.16 -5.42
N ALA A 59 12.80 13.14 -5.27
CA ALA A 59 11.53 12.95 -4.59
C ALA A 59 10.60 12.03 -5.40
N ALA A 60 10.49 12.23 -6.72
CA ALA A 60 9.71 11.39 -7.61
C ALA A 60 10.17 9.92 -7.58
N GLN A 61 11.48 9.67 -7.61
CA GLN A 61 12.00 8.30 -7.48
C GLN A 61 11.62 7.62 -6.16
N ARG A 62 11.71 8.36 -5.05
CA ARG A 62 11.30 7.84 -3.73
C ARG A 62 9.80 7.56 -3.68
N ALA A 63 8.98 8.38 -4.33
CA ALA A 63 7.55 8.17 -4.40
C ALA A 63 7.20 6.92 -5.23
N VAL A 64 7.87 6.68 -6.36
CA VAL A 64 7.71 5.44 -7.14
C VAL A 64 8.05 4.21 -6.30
N GLN A 65 9.20 4.22 -5.62
CA GLN A 65 9.59 3.11 -4.73
C GLN A 65 8.57 2.88 -3.60
N ALA A 66 8.01 3.95 -3.04
CA ALA A 66 6.97 3.85 -2.02
C ALA A 66 5.66 3.30 -2.58
N ALA A 67 5.29 3.65 -3.81
CA ALA A 67 4.12 3.12 -4.51
C ALA A 67 4.26 1.62 -4.78
N ASP A 68 5.42 1.18 -5.26
CA ASP A 68 5.72 -0.24 -5.48
C ASP A 68 5.63 -1.03 -4.16
N ALA A 69 6.26 -0.54 -3.09
CA ALA A 69 6.19 -1.18 -1.78
C ALA A 69 4.77 -1.20 -1.20
N ALA A 70 3.95 -0.17 -1.47
CA ALA A 70 2.54 -0.16 -1.06
C ALA A 70 1.70 -1.14 -1.88
N ARG A 71 2.00 -1.31 -3.17
CA ARG A 71 1.36 -2.30 -4.03
C ARG A 71 1.69 -3.73 -3.60
N GLU A 72 2.94 -3.99 -3.22
CA GLU A 72 3.35 -5.29 -2.67
C GLU A 72 2.57 -5.63 -1.40
N ARG A 73 2.51 -4.70 -0.44
CA ARG A 73 1.70 -4.87 0.79
C ARG A 73 0.22 -5.08 0.51
N ALA A 74 -0.35 -4.34 -0.44
CA ALA A 74 -1.74 -4.53 -0.85
C ALA A 74 -1.97 -5.91 -1.49
N THR A 75 -0.97 -6.46 -2.18
CA THR A 75 -1.05 -7.82 -2.75
C THR A 75 -1.01 -8.85 -1.62
N GLU A 76 -0.04 -8.76 -0.72
CA GLU A 76 0.08 -9.66 0.44
C GLU A 76 -1.19 -9.65 1.31
N ALA A 77 -1.75 -8.47 1.58
CA ALA A 77 -3.00 -8.36 2.35
C ALA A 77 -4.21 -8.99 1.63
N ASN A 78 -4.23 -8.98 0.29
CA ASN A 78 -5.27 -9.70 -0.46
C ASN A 78 -5.07 -11.21 -0.40
N ASP A 79 -3.83 -11.70 -0.46
CA ASP A 79 -3.53 -13.14 -0.34
C ASP A 79 -3.97 -13.66 1.04
N VAL A 80 -3.66 -12.92 2.12
CA VAL A 80 -4.13 -13.25 3.48
C VAL A 80 -5.66 -13.25 3.59
N ARG A 81 -6.33 -12.29 2.93
CA ARG A 81 -7.80 -12.27 2.86
C ARG A 81 -8.33 -13.53 2.18
N ASP A 82 -7.74 -13.92 1.06
CA ASP A 82 -8.20 -15.07 0.28
C ASP A 82 -8.00 -16.38 1.04
N GLU A 83 -6.88 -16.54 1.74
CA GLU A 83 -6.65 -17.66 2.66
C GLU A 83 -7.68 -17.68 3.79
N ALA A 84 -7.96 -16.52 4.40
CA ALA A 84 -8.96 -16.41 5.47
C ALA A 84 -10.38 -16.71 4.98
N GLU A 85 -10.70 -16.30 3.74
CA GLU A 85 -11.98 -16.63 3.09
C GLU A 85 -12.09 -18.13 2.84
N GLU A 86 -11.08 -18.76 2.26
CA GLU A 86 -11.05 -20.20 2.01
C GLU A 86 -11.25 -20.98 3.32
N HIS A 87 -10.53 -20.60 4.38
CA HIS A 87 -10.69 -21.20 5.70
C HIS A 87 -12.10 -21.01 6.28
N TYR A 88 -12.71 -19.83 6.14
CA TYR A 88 -14.07 -19.59 6.60
C TYR A 88 -15.09 -20.42 5.81
N GLN A 89 -14.95 -20.49 4.48
CA GLN A 89 -15.84 -21.30 3.64
C GLN A 89 -15.68 -22.79 3.94
N GLN A 90 -14.45 -23.25 4.18
CA GLN A 90 -14.18 -24.61 4.59
C GLN A 90 -14.80 -24.92 5.94
N ALA A 91 -14.60 -24.08 6.96
CA ALA A 91 -15.21 -24.26 8.28
C ALA A 91 -16.75 -24.32 8.19
N ARG A 92 -17.35 -23.48 7.34
CA ARG A 92 -18.79 -23.50 7.09
C ARG A 92 -19.24 -24.76 6.36
N TRP A 93 -18.45 -25.24 5.40
CA TRP A 93 -18.73 -26.47 4.66
C TRP A 93 -18.63 -27.70 5.55
N ASP A 94 -17.56 -27.80 6.35
CA ASP A 94 -17.38 -28.86 7.34
C ASP A 94 -18.49 -28.82 8.39
N ALA A 95 -18.95 -27.62 8.76
CA ALA A 95 -20.10 -27.47 9.64
C ALA A 95 -21.41 -27.97 9.02
N TRP A 96 -21.65 -27.63 7.75
CA TRP A 96 -22.85 -28.02 7.03
C TRP A 96 -22.90 -29.52 6.71
N THR A 97 -21.75 -30.12 6.43
CA THR A 97 -21.64 -31.57 6.17
C THR A 97 -21.60 -32.42 7.44
N GLY A 98 -21.53 -31.77 8.62
CA GLY A 98 -21.47 -32.40 9.92
C GLY A 98 -20.11 -33.06 10.19
N PRO A 99 -19.86 -33.55 11.43
CA PRO A 99 -18.72 -34.41 11.70
C PRO A 99 -18.77 -35.58 10.70
N LYS A 100 -17.67 -35.85 9.98
CA LYS A 100 -17.52 -36.93 9.01
C LYS A 100 -17.58 -38.31 9.67
N ASP A 101 -18.65 -38.61 10.40
CA ASP A 101 -18.92 -39.95 10.88
C ASP A 101 -19.74 -40.67 9.81
N GLU A 102 -19.03 -41.19 8.81
CA GLU A 102 -19.62 -41.99 7.74
C GLU A 102 -20.45 -43.15 8.30
N SER A 103 -20.05 -43.70 9.46
CA SER A 103 -20.79 -44.75 10.15
C SER A 103 -22.15 -44.28 10.66
N ARG A 104 -22.22 -43.06 11.20
CA ARG A 104 -23.48 -42.41 11.61
C ARG A 104 -24.41 -42.18 10.43
N THR A 105 -23.90 -41.63 9.33
CA THR A 105 -24.69 -41.42 8.09
C THR A 105 -25.24 -42.74 7.53
N LEU A 106 -24.47 -43.82 7.62
CA LEU A 106 -24.91 -45.16 7.21
C LEU A 106 -26.00 -45.72 8.13
N VAL A 107 -25.86 -45.55 9.45
CA VAL A 107 -26.88 -45.95 10.44
C VAL A 107 -28.17 -45.17 10.23
N GLU A 108 -28.08 -43.86 10.00
CA GLU A 108 -29.22 -42.99 9.74
C GLU A 108 -29.97 -43.40 8.46
N ARG A 109 -29.22 -43.66 7.38
CA ARG A 109 -29.78 -44.14 6.11
C ARG A 109 -30.46 -45.50 6.27
N ALA A 110 -29.82 -46.45 6.95
CA ALA A 110 -30.36 -47.77 7.20
C ALA A 110 -31.62 -47.74 8.09
N ALA A 111 -31.62 -46.90 9.13
CA ALA A 111 -32.76 -46.71 10.01
C ALA A 111 -33.96 -46.09 9.27
N LEU A 112 -33.73 -45.12 8.40
CA LEU A 112 -34.77 -44.51 7.58
C LEU A 112 -35.36 -45.51 6.57
N GLU A 113 -34.52 -46.37 5.98
CA GLU A 113 -34.96 -47.42 5.06
C GLU A 113 -35.80 -48.49 5.79
N ALA A 114 -35.36 -48.95 6.95
CA ALA A 114 -36.09 -49.88 7.80
C ALA A 114 -37.47 -49.32 8.22
N TYR A 115 -37.53 -48.03 8.58
CA TYR A 115 -38.80 -47.36 8.86
C TYR A 115 -39.74 -47.34 7.64
N ARG A 116 -39.22 -47.01 6.44
CA ARG A 116 -40.03 -47.00 5.20
C ARG A 116 -40.60 -48.37 4.84
N ARG A 117 -39.88 -49.46 5.17
CA ARG A 117 -40.37 -50.83 4.98
C ARG A 117 -41.34 -51.29 6.08
N GLY A 118 -41.50 -50.51 7.14
CA GLY A 118 -42.32 -50.86 8.30
C GLY A 118 -41.63 -51.77 9.31
N ASP A 119 -40.33 -52.02 9.14
CA ASP A 119 -39.50 -52.86 10.02
C ASP A 119 -39.17 -52.16 11.35
N LEU A 120 -39.38 -50.84 11.41
CA LEU A 120 -39.02 -49.98 12.53
C LEU A 120 -40.20 -49.06 12.88
N SER A 121 -40.50 -48.89 14.17
CA SER A 121 -41.51 -47.92 14.63
C SER A 121 -40.95 -46.50 14.69
N VAL A 122 -41.84 -45.50 14.70
CA VAL A 122 -41.47 -44.08 14.87
C VAL A 122 -40.69 -43.86 16.17
N ASP A 123 -41.07 -44.53 17.26
CA ASP A 123 -40.38 -44.42 18.56
C ASP A 123 -38.98 -45.01 18.53
N GLN A 124 -38.79 -46.11 17.80
CA GLN A 124 -37.47 -46.72 17.58
C GLN A 124 -36.60 -45.83 16.70
N LEU A 125 -37.18 -45.21 15.67
CA LEU A 125 -36.47 -44.27 14.79
C LEU A 125 -36.01 -43.04 15.59
N ASN A 126 -36.89 -42.46 16.40
CA ASN A 126 -36.57 -41.33 17.27
C ASN A 126 -35.47 -41.67 18.27
N ARG A 127 -35.44 -42.88 18.83
CA ARG A 127 -34.38 -43.31 19.74
C ARG A 127 -33.03 -43.44 19.04
N ILE A 128 -33.00 -43.96 17.81
CA ILE A 128 -31.80 -43.99 16.97
C ILE A 128 -31.34 -42.55 16.70
N TRP A 129 -32.25 -41.66 16.31
CA TRP A 129 -31.95 -40.25 16.04
C TRP A 129 -31.38 -39.51 17.25
N GLN A 130 -31.85 -39.83 18.46
CA GLN A 130 -31.31 -39.27 19.70
C GLN A 130 -29.89 -39.74 20.00
N HIS A 131 -29.48 -40.92 19.51
CA HIS A 131 -28.13 -41.47 19.69
C HIS A 131 -27.19 -41.16 18.53
N THR A 132 -27.72 -40.82 17.36
CA THR A 132 -26.94 -40.37 16.20
C THR A 132 -26.80 -38.85 16.13
N ARG A 133 -27.37 -38.07 17.05
CA ARG A 133 -27.10 -36.62 17.07
C ARG A 133 -25.63 -36.34 17.43
N PRO A 134 -24.99 -35.34 16.79
CA PRO A 134 -23.72 -34.78 17.26
C PRO A 134 -23.82 -34.42 18.73
N ASP A 135 -22.75 -34.65 19.47
CA ASP A 135 -22.72 -34.20 20.86
C ASP A 135 -22.81 -32.67 20.89
N GLU A 136 -23.47 -32.11 21.90
CA GLU A 136 -23.65 -30.66 22.02
C GLU A 136 -22.29 -29.94 22.06
N SER A 137 -21.29 -30.59 22.68
CA SER A 137 -19.91 -30.13 22.73
C SER A 137 -19.24 -30.04 21.34
N GLU A 138 -19.59 -30.92 20.40
CA GLU A 138 -19.09 -30.89 19.02
C GLU A 138 -19.71 -29.75 18.24
N VAL A 139 -21.01 -29.52 18.40
CA VAL A 139 -21.73 -28.40 17.77
C VAL A 139 -21.18 -27.07 18.25
N GLU A 140 -21.02 -26.89 19.56
CA GLU A 140 -20.42 -25.68 20.13
C GLU A 140 -18.98 -25.44 19.66
N ARG A 141 -18.21 -26.51 19.46
CA ARG A 141 -16.85 -26.41 18.91
C ARG A 141 -16.89 -25.92 17.46
N MET A 142 -17.75 -26.49 16.63
CA MET A 142 -17.90 -26.08 15.22
C MET A 142 -18.38 -24.63 15.11
N ASP A 143 -19.34 -24.21 15.93
CA ASP A 143 -19.81 -22.82 15.96
C ASP A 143 -18.69 -21.85 16.35
N ARG A 144 -17.84 -22.22 17.32
CA ARG A 144 -16.66 -21.42 17.69
C ARG A 144 -15.63 -21.34 16.57
N GLU A 145 -15.35 -22.45 15.90
CA GLU A 145 -14.41 -22.50 14.77
C GLU A 145 -14.90 -21.61 13.61
N ILE A 146 -16.19 -21.66 13.27
CA ILE A 146 -16.80 -20.78 12.25
C ILE A 146 -16.72 -19.31 12.67
N ALA A 147 -17.07 -19.00 13.92
CA ALA A 147 -17.05 -17.62 14.41
C ALA A 147 -15.64 -17.03 14.42
N GLU A 148 -14.64 -17.82 14.78
CA GLU A 148 -13.24 -17.41 14.73
C GLU A 148 -12.74 -17.21 13.29
N ALA A 149 -13.03 -18.16 12.39
CA ALA A 149 -12.66 -18.03 10.98
C ALA A 149 -13.31 -16.81 10.34
N LYS A 150 -14.59 -16.56 10.64
CA LYS A 150 -15.32 -15.37 10.18
C LYS A 150 -14.67 -14.08 10.68
N ARG A 151 -14.30 -14.03 11.97
CA ARG A 151 -13.63 -12.84 12.54
C ARG A 151 -12.30 -12.56 11.82
N ARG A 152 -11.49 -13.59 11.58
CA ARG A 152 -10.22 -13.44 10.84
C ARG A 152 -10.45 -12.96 9.41
N TYR A 153 -11.45 -13.50 8.73
CA TYR A 153 -11.85 -13.04 7.40
C TYR A 153 -12.25 -11.55 7.43
N GLU A 154 -13.10 -11.14 8.36
CA GLU A 154 -13.52 -9.74 8.49
C GLU A 154 -12.34 -8.79 8.81
N GLU A 155 -11.41 -9.21 9.67
CA GLU A 155 -10.18 -8.47 9.99
C GLU A 155 -9.29 -8.31 8.74
N SER A 156 -9.00 -9.41 8.03
CA SER A 156 -8.19 -9.41 6.81
C SER A 156 -8.83 -8.61 5.67
N LEU A 157 -10.17 -8.59 5.57
CA LEU A 157 -10.90 -7.79 4.60
C LEU A 157 -10.70 -6.29 4.85
N LEU A 158 -10.76 -5.85 6.11
CA LEU A 158 -10.52 -4.45 6.47
C LEU A 158 -9.09 -4.03 6.16
N GLU A 159 -8.12 -4.90 6.46
CA GLU A 159 -6.70 -4.67 6.18
C GLU A 159 -6.44 -4.58 4.67
N ALA A 160 -6.94 -5.54 3.87
CA ALA A 160 -6.81 -5.53 2.43
C ALA A 160 -7.39 -4.25 1.78
N VAL A 161 -8.53 -3.77 2.29
CA VAL A 161 -9.12 -2.49 1.83
C VAL A 161 -8.24 -1.30 2.21
N ALA A 162 -7.70 -1.27 3.42
CA ALA A 162 -6.80 -0.20 3.88
C ALA A 162 -5.52 -0.16 3.04
N GLU A 163 -4.85 -1.30 2.85
CA GLU A 163 -3.62 -1.39 2.07
C GLU A 163 -3.86 -1.06 0.59
N ARG A 164 -4.97 -1.50 0.00
CA ARG A 164 -5.34 -1.09 -1.37
C ARG A 164 -5.52 0.42 -1.50
N ARG A 165 -6.14 1.06 -0.51
CA ARG A 165 -6.28 2.53 -0.50
C ARG A 165 -4.93 3.21 -0.37
N ASN A 166 -4.05 2.70 0.49
CA ASN A 166 -2.70 3.22 0.67
C ASN A 166 -1.88 3.11 -0.62
N ALA A 167 -1.95 1.96 -1.30
CA ALA A 167 -1.31 1.75 -2.59
C ALA A 167 -1.80 2.75 -3.64
N HIS A 168 -3.10 2.98 -3.73
CA HIS A 168 -3.66 3.95 -4.67
C HIS A 168 -3.20 5.38 -4.39
N VAL A 169 -3.16 5.78 -3.11
CA VAL A 169 -2.65 7.12 -2.74
C VAL A 169 -1.17 7.27 -3.08
N ALA A 170 -0.37 6.24 -2.84
CA ALA A 170 1.06 6.26 -3.16
C ALA A 170 1.30 6.31 -4.67
N GLU A 171 0.51 5.57 -5.46
CA GLU A 171 0.55 5.61 -6.94
C GLU A 171 0.24 7.01 -7.47
N VAL A 172 -0.85 7.63 -7.02
CA VAL A 172 -1.21 9.00 -7.43
C VAL A 172 -0.13 10.01 -7.01
N ALA A 173 0.45 9.86 -5.82
CA ALA A 173 1.54 10.73 -5.36
C ALA A 173 2.80 10.57 -6.23
N ALA A 174 3.12 9.34 -6.64
CA ALA A 174 4.24 9.07 -7.54
C ALA A 174 4.02 9.65 -8.93
N GLU A 175 2.80 9.55 -9.48
CA GLU A 175 2.44 10.16 -10.77
C GLU A 175 2.56 11.68 -10.73
N VAL A 176 2.03 12.31 -9.68
CA VAL A 176 2.11 13.77 -9.51
C VAL A 176 3.56 14.23 -9.40
N LEU A 177 4.38 13.59 -8.58
CA LEU A 177 5.79 13.96 -8.42
C LEU A 177 6.62 13.70 -9.68
N ALA A 178 6.28 12.66 -10.45
CA ALA A 178 6.94 12.41 -11.74
C ALA A 178 6.64 13.53 -12.75
N GLU A 179 5.40 14.03 -12.78
CA GLU A 179 5.02 15.15 -13.63
C GLU A 179 5.66 16.46 -13.15
N GLU A 180 5.73 16.71 -11.85
CA GLU A 180 6.45 17.86 -11.28
C GLU A 180 7.95 17.82 -11.61
N ALA A 181 8.57 16.63 -11.56
CA ALA A 181 9.97 16.46 -11.96
C ALA A 181 10.18 16.79 -13.44
N ARG A 182 9.27 16.35 -14.31
CA ARG A 182 9.31 16.66 -15.75
C ARG A 182 9.21 18.16 -15.99
N ILE A 183 8.29 18.85 -15.31
CA ILE A 183 8.13 20.30 -15.43
C ILE A 183 9.39 21.04 -14.93
N ALA A 184 9.94 20.63 -13.79
CA ALA A 184 11.15 21.25 -13.25
C ALA A 184 12.37 21.05 -14.17
N GLU A 185 12.52 19.88 -14.79
CA GLU A 185 13.54 19.63 -15.81
C GLU A 185 13.37 20.52 -17.06
N GLU A 186 12.13 20.71 -17.52
CA GLU A 186 11.82 21.61 -18.64
C GLU A 186 12.14 23.07 -18.30
N GLU A 187 11.79 23.53 -17.11
CA GLU A 187 12.10 24.88 -16.62
C GLU A 187 13.62 25.12 -16.51
N ALA A 188 14.36 24.16 -15.95
CA ALA A 188 15.81 24.23 -15.88
C ALA A 188 16.46 24.25 -17.27
N ALA A 189 15.94 23.45 -18.22
CA ALA A 189 16.43 23.44 -19.58
C ALA A 189 16.17 24.75 -20.33
N VAL A 190 14.99 25.37 -20.14
CA VAL A 190 14.66 26.68 -20.71
C VAL A 190 15.57 27.77 -20.13
N ALA A 191 15.75 27.80 -18.80
CA ALA A 191 16.63 28.77 -18.14
C ALA A 191 18.08 28.67 -18.64
N ARG A 192 18.59 27.45 -18.86
CA ARG A 192 19.91 27.24 -19.44
C ARG A 192 20.02 27.80 -20.87
N LEU A 193 19.03 27.52 -21.73
CA LEU A 193 19.01 28.04 -23.10
C LEU A 193 18.95 29.57 -23.15
N GLU A 194 18.17 30.20 -22.25
CA GLU A 194 18.09 31.66 -22.14
C GLU A 194 19.42 32.27 -21.67
N ALA A 195 20.10 31.64 -20.70
CA ALA A 195 21.42 32.05 -20.24
C ALA A 195 22.48 31.95 -21.36
N GLU A 196 22.51 30.84 -22.10
CA GLU A 196 23.41 30.64 -23.24
C GLU A 196 23.16 31.69 -24.35
N ALA A 197 21.89 32.02 -24.63
CA ALA A 197 21.53 33.03 -25.61
C ALA A 197 21.96 34.45 -25.17
N ALA A 198 21.82 34.77 -23.88
CA ALA A 198 22.26 36.04 -23.30
C ALA A 198 23.80 36.19 -23.36
N GLU A 199 24.55 35.12 -23.06
CA GLU A 199 26.01 35.12 -23.22
C GLU A 199 26.44 35.31 -24.69
N GLY A 200 25.77 34.63 -25.62
CA GLY A 200 26.04 34.77 -27.07
C GLY A 200 25.78 36.18 -27.61
N LEU A 201 24.74 36.86 -27.13
CA LEU A 201 24.42 38.25 -27.46
C LEU A 201 25.42 39.24 -26.86
N SER A 202 25.87 38.99 -25.62
CA SER A 202 26.87 39.80 -24.91
C SER A 202 28.23 39.78 -25.64
N GLY A 203 28.66 38.61 -26.11
CA GLY A 203 29.89 38.44 -26.87
C GLY A 203 29.88 39.09 -28.26
N LEU A 204 28.71 39.26 -28.88
CA LEU A 204 28.55 39.96 -30.17
C LEU A 204 28.60 41.48 -30.03
N LEU A 205 28.14 42.04 -28.91
CA LEU A 205 28.20 43.48 -28.62
C LEU A 205 29.58 43.95 -28.13
N GLN A 206 30.43 43.04 -27.65
CA GLN A 206 31.84 43.28 -27.28
C GLN A 206 32.83 42.90 -28.40
N GLY A 207 32.38 42.84 -29.65
CA GLY A 207 33.28 42.72 -30.81
C GLY A 207 34.30 43.87 -30.87
N PRO A 208 35.50 43.65 -31.47
CA PRO A 208 36.66 44.53 -31.33
C PRO A 208 36.44 45.88 -32.03
N GLY A 209 35.88 46.84 -31.30
CA GLY A 209 35.71 48.21 -31.71
C GLY A 209 36.27 49.13 -30.64
N ASP A 210 37.27 49.92 -31.04
CA ASP A 210 37.84 51.07 -30.34
C ASP A 210 38.80 50.80 -29.20
N ASP A 211 40.02 50.42 -29.59
CA ASP A 211 41.24 50.70 -28.83
C ASP A 211 41.85 52.00 -29.40
N PRO A 212 41.59 53.20 -28.82
CA PRO A 212 42.28 54.42 -29.23
C PRO A 212 43.72 54.36 -28.69
N ARG A 213 44.64 53.90 -29.53
CA ARG A 213 46.08 53.92 -29.23
C ARG A 213 46.55 55.36 -28.99
N PRO A 214 47.38 55.63 -27.95
CA PRO A 214 48.22 56.81 -27.92
C PRO A 214 49.41 56.69 -28.88
#